data_AF-V8G8T5-F1
#
_entry.id   AF-V8G8T5-F1
#
_cell.length_a   1.000
_cell.length_b   1.000
_cell.length_c   1.000
_cell.angle_alpha   90.00
_cell.angle_beta   90.00
_cell.angle_gamma   90.00
#
_symmetry.space_group_name_H-M   'P 1'
#
loop_
_entity.id
_entity.type
_entity.pdbx_description
1 polymer ?
#
loop_
_entity_poly.entity_id
_entity_poly.type
_entity_poly.pdbx_seq_one_letter_code
_entity_poly.pdbx_strand_id
1 'polypeptide(L)'
;MIMKVNNSRIRADIVASDGNGGIHVFEVKHGKGRLTKNQEKAEVFDMDSPSNTCERGGGSHRPSQGKGSDFILDTRNRPGLGNKGQKFKDTTFHILKYR
;
A
#
# COMPACT_ATOMS: atom_id res chain seq x y z
N MET A 1 5.60 5.50 6.39
CA MET A 1 6.04 6.59 5.47
C MET A 1 4.84 7.46 5.08
N ILE A 2 4.96 8.79 4.91
CA ILE A 2 3.86 9.61 4.37
C ILE A 2 4.13 9.87 2.88
N MET A 3 3.09 9.72 2.07
CA MET A 3 3.14 9.87 0.62
C MET A 3 1.88 10.58 0.11
N LYS A 4 1.99 11.19 -1.07
CA LYS A 4 0.85 11.72 -1.83
C LYS A 4 0.56 10.77 -2.99
N VAL A 5 -0.64 10.22 -3.01
CA VAL A 5 -1.16 9.26 -4.02
C VAL A 5 -2.51 9.80 -4.49
N ASN A 6 -2.72 9.94 -5.80
CA ASN A 6 -3.97 10.46 -6.36
C ASN A 6 -4.51 11.71 -5.61
N ASN A 7 -3.64 12.70 -5.41
CA ASN A 7 -3.91 13.92 -4.63
C ASN A 7 -4.23 13.76 -3.14
N SER A 8 -4.28 12.53 -2.63
CA SER A 8 -4.54 12.21 -1.22
C SER A 8 -3.24 11.94 -0.47
N ARG A 9 -3.13 12.46 0.75
CA ARG A 9 -1.99 12.18 1.62
C ARG A 9 -2.29 10.97 2.51
N ILE A 10 -1.53 9.90 2.31
CA ILE A 10 -1.68 8.65 3.07
C ILE A 10 -0.41 8.35 3.85
N ARG A 11 -0.57 7.64 4.98
CA ARG A 11 0.53 7.01 5.70
C ARG A 11 0.45 5.52 5.39
N ALA A 12 1.52 4.97 4.84
CA ALA A 12 1.65 3.53 4.63
C ALA A 12 2.16 2.84 5.91
N ASP A 13 1.66 1.63 6.14
CA ASP A 13 2.12 0.73 7.20
C ASP A 13 3.45 0.07 6.80
N ILE A 14 3.52 -0.53 5.61
CA ILE A 14 4.71 -1.20 5.09
C ILE A 14 5.01 -0.73 3.67
N VAL A 15 6.29 -0.58 3.38
CA VAL A 15 6.82 -0.29 2.03
C VAL A 15 7.98 -1.26 1.81
N ALA A 16 7.97 -1.97 0.68
CA ALA A 16 8.98 -2.94 0.32
C ALA A 16 9.44 -2.74 -1.13
N SER A 17 10.65 -3.20 -1.42
CA SER A 17 11.15 -3.33 -2.79
C SER A 17 11.35 -4.82 -3.08
N ASP A 18 10.94 -5.27 -4.27
CA ASP A 18 11.19 -6.63 -4.72
C ASP A 18 12.60 -6.79 -5.32
N GLY A 19 12.97 -8.01 -5.71
CA GLY A 19 14.29 -8.30 -6.32
C GLY A 19 14.55 -7.62 -7.66
N ASN A 20 13.52 -7.07 -8.30
CA ASN A 20 13.59 -6.34 -9.57
C ASN A 20 13.55 -4.80 -9.37
N GLY A 21 13.47 -4.33 -8.12
CA GLY A 21 13.35 -2.91 -7.78
C GLY A 21 11.93 -2.35 -7.82
N GLY A 22 10.91 -3.19 -8.04
CA GLY A 22 9.50 -2.82 -7.96
C GLY A 22 9.11 -2.43 -6.53
N ILE A 23 8.30 -1.39 -6.38
CA ILE A 23 7.88 -0.88 -5.07
C ILE A 23 6.48 -1.39 -4.74
N HIS A 24 6.34 -1.95 -3.54
CA HIS A 24 5.08 -2.44 -3.00
C HIS A 24 4.72 -1.69 -1.72
N VAL A 25 3.48 -1.23 -1.63
CA VAL A 25 2.94 -0.52 -0.46
C VAL A 25 1.81 -1.34 0.12
N PHE A 26 1.88 -1.68 1.40
CA PHE A 26 0.86 -2.47 2.08
C PHE A 26 0.16 -1.64 3.15
N GLU A 27 -1.17 -1.70 3.13
CA GLU A 27 -2.03 -1.30 4.24
C GLU A 27 -2.52 -2.55 4.96
N VAL A 28 -2.39 -2.56 6.29
CA VAL A 28 -2.72 -3.72 7.12
C VAL A 28 -4.02 -3.47 7.88
N LYS A 29 -5.01 -4.35 7.72
CA LYS A 29 -6.32 -4.25 8.39
C LYS A 29 -6.67 -5.52 9.16
N HIS A 30 -7.16 -5.32 10.38
CA HIS A 30 -7.67 -6.40 11.24
C HIS A 30 -9.20 -6.48 11.16
N GLY A 31 -9.76 -7.65 10.88
CA GLY A 31 -11.19 -7.93 10.96
C GLY A 31 -12.04 -6.91 10.20
N LYS A 32 -12.81 -6.09 10.94
CA LYS A 32 -13.70 -5.03 10.42
C LYS A 32 -13.01 -3.66 10.28
N GLY A 33 -11.67 -3.61 10.36
CA GLY A 33 -10.88 -2.39 10.20
C GLY A 33 -11.15 -1.71 8.86
N ARG A 34 -11.31 -0.38 8.89
CA ARG A 34 -11.69 0.44 7.72
C ARG A 34 -10.50 1.24 7.22
N LEU A 35 -10.57 1.65 5.96
CA LEU A 35 -9.69 2.69 5.41
C LEU A 35 -10.02 4.04 6.08
N THR A 36 -9.01 4.89 6.20
CA THR A 36 -9.20 6.30 6.54
C THR A 36 -9.75 7.05 5.32
N LYS A 37 -10.38 8.22 5.52
CA LYS A 37 -10.92 9.04 4.43
C LYS A 37 -9.90 9.34 3.31
N ASN A 38 -8.63 9.52 3.66
CA ASN A 38 -7.59 9.78 2.66
C ASN A 38 -7.14 8.52 1.93
N GLN A 39 -7.19 7.35 2.59
CA GLN A 39 -6.91 6.07 1.95
C GLN A 39 -8.02 5.69 0.97
N GLU A 40 -9.29 5.96 1.33
CA GLU A 40 -10.44 5.81 0.42
C GLU A 40 -10.29 6.72 -0.80
N LYS A 41 -10.04 8.03 -0.59
CA LYS A 41 -9.83 9.01 -1.68
C LYS A 41 -8.59 8.76 -2.53
N ALA A 42 -7.60 8.01 -2.03
CA ALA A 42 -6.47 7.61 -2.84
C ALA A 42 -6.88 6.56 -3.88
N GLU A 43 -7.97 5.82 -3.65
CA GLU A 43 -8.52 4.81 -4.56
C GLU A 43 -7.52 3.72 -4.98
N VAL A 44 -6.47 3.49 -4.19
CA VAL A 44 -5.44 2.46 -4.45
C VAL A 44 -5.58 1.21 -3.59
N PHE A 45 -6.52 1.23 -2.64
CA PHE A 45 -6.75 0.14 -1.71
C PHE A 45 -8.14 -0.45 -1.93
N ASP A 46 -8.19 -1.69 -2.42
CA ASP A 46 -9.41 -2.46 -2.60
C ASP A 46 -9.64 -3.40 -1.40
N MET A 47 -10.62 -3.06 -0.54
CA MET A 47 -10.97 -3.82 0.67
C MET A 47 -11.65 -5.15 0.38
N ASP A 48 -12.18 -5.33 -0.83
CA ASP A 48 -12.87 -6.53 -1.26
C ASP A 48 -11.91 -7.52 -1.96
N SER A 49 -10.71 -7.07 -2.32
CA SER A 49 -9.66 -7.87 -2.97
C SER A 49 -8.31 -7.82 -2.20
N PRO A 50 -8.25 -8.37 -0.97
CA PRO A 50 -7.01 -8.40 -0.20
C PRO A 50 -5.94 -9.28 -0.86
N SER A 51 -4.67 -8.87 -0.75
CA SER A 51 -3.53 -9.57 -1.33
C SER A 51 -3.08 -10.79 -0.52
N ASN A 52 -3.70 -11.06 0.62
CA ASN A 52 -3.48 -12.27 1.41
C ASN A 52 -4.80 -13.02 1.62
N THR A 53 -5.26 -13.72 0.59
CA THR A 53 -6.37 -14.66 0.75
C THR A 53 -5.82 -15.97 1.32
N CYS A 54 -6.09 -16.24 2.60
CA CYS A 54 -5.97 -17.59 3.15
C CYS A 54 -7.22 -18.37 2.75
N GLU A 55 -7.24 -18.92 1.54
CA GLU A 55 -8.27 -19.89 1.17
C GLU A 55 -7.87 -21.25 1.78
N ARG A 56 -8.39 -21.53 2.98
CA ARG A 56 -8.48 -22.85 3.63
C ARG A 56 -7.24 -23.75 3.51
N GLY A 57 -6.48 -23.85 4.59
CA GLY A 57 -5.59 -24.99 4.91
C GLY A 57 -4.89 -25.66 3.72
N GLY A 58 -3.71 -25.16 3.34
CA GLY A 58 -2.75 -25.91 2.51
C GLY A 58 -2.78 -25.68 1.00
N GLY A 59 -3.60 -24.76 0.47
CA GLY A 59 -3.65 -24.41 -0.96
C GLY A 59 -3.07 -23.04 -1.26
N SER A 60 -2.36 -22.91 -2.39
CA SER A 60 -1.53 -21.77 -2.81
C SER A 60 -2.10 -20.37 -2.49
N HIS A 61 -1.27 -19.53 -1.87
CA HIS A 61 -1.50 -18.10 -1.69
C HIS A 61 -1.76 -17.46 -3.07
N ARG A 62 -2.99 -17.01 -3.31
CA ARG A 62 -3.33 -16.20 -4.50
C ARG A 62 -3.38 -14.74 -4.07
N PRO A 63 -2.26 -14.00 -4.17
CA PRO A 63 -2.33 -12.57 -3.93
C PRO A 63 -3.24 -11.94 -4.98
N SER A 64 -4.14 -11.05 -4.54
CA SER A 64 -4.70 -10.06 -5.46
C SER A 64 -3.54 -9.31 -6.13
N GLN A 65 -3.75 -8.86 -7.38
CA GLN A 65 -2.72 -8.14 -8.13
C GLN A 65 -2.38 -6.76 -7.54
N GLY A 66 -2.98 -6.39 -6.39
CA GLY A 66 -2.95 -5.03 -5.86
C GLY A 66 -3.52 -4.04 -6.88
N LYS A 67 -3.25 -2.75 -6.65
CA LYS A 67 -3.57 -1.69 -7.61
C LYS A 67 -2.35 -0.84 -7.90
N GLY A 68 -2.04 -0.64 -9.17
CA GLY A 68 -0.93 0.20 -9.60
C GLY A 68 -1.24 1.70 -9.43
N SER A 69 -0.29 2.46 -8.91
CA SER A 69 -0.33 3.93 -8.91
C SER A 69 1.06 4.53 -8.68
N ASP A 70 1.19 5.82 -8.95
CA ASP A 70 2.39 6.60 -8.63
C ASP A 70 2.24 7.24 -7.25
N PHE A 71 3.36 7.49 -6.58
CA PHE A 71 3.35 8.31 -5.38
C PHE A 71 4.51 9.30 -5.31
N ILE A 72 4.26 10.38 -4.58
CA ILE A 72 5.29 11.36 -4.24
C ILE A 72 5.58 11.23 -2.76
N LEU A 73 6.86 11.07 -2.42
CA LEU A 73 7.31 11.02 -1.05
C LEU A 73 7.07 12.36 -0.36
N ASP A 74 6.42 12.31 0.80
CA ASP A 74 6.16 13.49 1.61
C ASP A 74 6.69 13.28 3.03
N THR A 75 8.00 13.44 3.17
CA THR A 75 8.69 13.19 4.43
C THR A 75 8.34 14.18 5.53
N ARG A 76 7.57 15.26 5.25
CA ARG A 76 7.32 16.37 6.19
C ARG A 76 8.60 16.82 6.93
N ASN A 77 9.72 16.89 6.21
CA ASN A 77 11.06 17.26 6.72
C ASN A 77 11.69 16.25 7.71
N ARG A 78 11.22 15.00 7.75
CA ARG A 78 11.84 13.95 8.56
C ARG A 78 13.09 13.39 7.85
N PRO A 79 14.27 13.46 8.47
CA PRO A 79 15.50 12.90 7.90
C PRO A 79 15.43 11.36 7.87
N GLY A 80 16.19 10.74 6.95
CA GLY A 80 16.33 9.28 6.86
C GLY A 80 15.16 8.53 6.21
N LEU A 81 14.15 9.22 5.68
CA LEU A 81 12.99 8.60 5.02
C LEU A 81 12.98 8.80 3.48
N GLY A 82 14.09 9.29 2.91
CA GLY A 82 14.23 9.67 1.50
C GLY A 82 14.01 11.18 1.25
N ASN A 83 14.01 11.58 -0.02
CA ASN A 83 13.92 12.99 -0.40
C ASN A 83 12.46 13.43 -0.58
N LYS A 84 12.03 14.50 0.09
CA LYS A 84 10.70 15.09 -0.12
C LYS A 84 10.53 15.46 -1.59
N GLY A 85 9.40 15.08 -2.19
CA GLY A 85 9.14 15.34 -3.60
C GLY A 85 9.69 14.28 -4.56
N GLN A 86 10.46 13.30 -4.05
CA GLN A 86 10.87 12.14 -4.84
C GLN A 86 9.64 11.40 -5.36
N LYS A 87 9.64 11.10 -6.66
CA LYS A 87 8.56 10.41 -7.35
C LYS A 87 8.90 8.93 -7.47
N PHE A 88 7.92 8.08 -7.20
CA PHE A 88 7.97 6.65 -7.42
C PHE A 88 6.85 6.29 -8.39
N LYS A 89 7.20 5.52 -9.41
CA LYS A 89 6.30 5.09 -10.48
C LYS A 89 5.97 3.62 -10.34
N ASP A 90 4.89 3.20 -10.98
CA ASP A 90 4.52 1.79 -11.15
C ASP A 90 4.48 1.04 -9.80
N THR A 91 4.08 1.73 -8.74
CA THR A 91 4.01 1.16 -7.39
C THR A 91 2.74 0.35 -7.24
N THR A 92 2.85 -0.87 -6.71
CA THR A 92 1.69 -1.71 -6.42
C THR A 92 1.21 -1.51 -4.98
N PHE A 93 -0.05 -1.17 -4.82
CA PHE A 93 -0.71 -1.00 -3.53
C PHE A 93 -1.52 -2.24 -3.16
N HIS A 94 -1.31 -2.72 -1.95
CA HIS A 94 -1.87 -3.97 -1.43
C HIS A 94 -2.67 -3.70 -0.16
N ILE A 95 -3.70 -4.52 0.07
CA ILE A 95 -4.31 -4.66 1.38
C ILE A 95 -3.96 -6.04 1.94
N LEU A 96 -3.43 -6.05 3.15
CA LEU A 96 -3.31 -7.27 3.95
C LEU A 96 -4.41 -7.29 5.01
N LYS A 97 -5.29 -8.30 4.94
CA LYS A 97 -6.40 -8.48 5.86
C LYS A 97 -6.18 -9.73 6.71
N TYR A 98 -6.10 -9.57 8.03
CA TYR A 98 -6.04 -10.68 8.98
C TYR A 98 -7.31 -10.68 9.84
N ARG A 99 -7.68 -11.86 10.36
CA ARG A 99 -8.90 -12.09 11.12
C ARG A 99 -8.59 -12.34 12.59
#